data_AF-A0A4U7KVU1-F1
#
_entry.id   AF-A0A4U7KVU1-F1
#
_cell.length_a   1.000
_cell.length_b   1.000
_cell.length_c   1.000
_cell.angle_alpha   90.00
_cell.angle_beta   90.00
_cell.angle_gamma   90.00
#
_symmetry.space_group_name_H-M   'P 1'
#
loop_
_entity.id
_entity.type
_entity.pdbx_description
1 polymer ?
#
loop_
_entity_poly.entity_id
_entity_poly.type
_entity_poly.pdbx_seq_one_letter_code
_entity_poly.pdbx_strand_id
1 'polypeptide(L)'
;MFAPITALVGLTCSGLVSGLTLAYPLLINTHFIDEQGAKIAPAALHVNLSIAQRLTLWERAFKAGFVLPALSLLSVVTLTTYALTTDASNDKSAFAKRLSSNWAQRKKLILASAALTGSVIAFTILAILPTNDKLMALRQAANNKEPIDVAQAESLLRKWTQLHNVRVGTAFGGFVLALYSFVVL
;
A
#
# COMPACT_ATOMS: atom_id res chain seq x y z
N MET A 1 6.72 -21.24 -21.42
CA MET A 1 7.87 -21.35 -20.50
C MET A 1 7.94 -20.24 -19.44
N PHE A 2 7.51 -18.99 -19.70
CA PHE A 2 7.63 -17.90 -18.72
C PHE A 2 6.44 -17.69 -17.77
N ALA A 3 5.28 -18.29 -18.04
CA ALA A 3 4.05 -18.08 -17.25
C ALA A 3 4.21 -18.30 -15.73
N PRO A 4 4.92 -19.34 -15.23
CA PRO A 4 5.13 -19.52 -13.79
C PRO A 4 5.96 -18.40 -13.16
N ILE A 5 6.96 -17.89 -13.88
CA ILE A 5 7.82 -16.79 -13.44
C ILE A 5 6.99 -15.50 -13.38
N THR A 6 6.18 -15.24 -14.40
CA THR A 6 5.30 -14.07 -14.46
C THR A 6 4.29 -14.06 -13.31
N ALA A 7 3.65 -15.20 -13.02
CA ALA A 7 2.76 -15.34 -11.87
C ALA A 7 3.48 -15.11 -10.52
N LEU A 8 4.67 -15.70 -10.35
CA LEU A 8 5.45 -15.57 -9.13
C LEU A 8 5.86 -14.12 -8.87
N VAL A 9 6.36 -13.41 -9.90
CA VAL A 9 6.71 -11.99 -9.80
C VAL A 9 5.47 -11.18 -9.42
N GLY A 10 4.33 -11.39 -10.08
CA GLY A 10 3.10 -10.66 -9.80
C GLY A 10 2.58 -10.84 -8.38
N LEU A 11 2.58 -12.08 -7.89
CA LEU A 11 2.17 -12.42 -6.53
C LEU A 11 3.14 -11.82 -5.50
N THR A 12 4.45 -11.96 -5.72
CA THR A 12 5.47 -11.42 -4.80
C THR A 12 5.38 -9.90 -4.70
N CYS A 13 5.28 -9.20 -5.84
CA CYS A 13 5.12 -7.75 -5.85
C CYS A 13 3.82 -7.31 -5.16
N SER A 14 2.70 -8.02 -5.36
CA SER A 14 1.45 -7.70 -4.65
C SER A 14 1.57 -7.86 -3.13
N GLY A 15 2.28 -8.90 -2.66
CA GLY A 15 2.57 -9.11 -1.24
C GLY A 15 3.44 -8.01 -0.65
N LEU A 16 4.49 -7.58 -1.38
CA LEU A 16 5.33 -6.46 -0.96
C LEU A 16 4.56 -5.14 -0.88
N VAL A 17 3.69 -4.85 -1.86
CA VAL A 17 2.82 -3.66 -1.84
C VAL A 17 1.90 -3.70 -0.62
N SER A 18 1.26 -4.84 -0.35
CA SER A 18 0.41 -5.01 0.82
C SER A 18 1.19 -4.85 2.14
N GLY A 19 2.35 -5.50 2.27
CA GLY A 19 3.16 -5.44 3.49
C GLY A 19 3.69 -4.03 3.78
N LEU A 20 4.25 -3.36 2.76
CA LEU A 20 4.77 -2.01 2.89
C LEU A 20 3.67 -0.98 3.21
N THR A 21 2.48 -1.13 2.62
CA THR A 21 1.34 -0.26 2.96
C THR A 21 0.87 -0.50 4.39
N LEU A 22 0.79 -1.75 4.86
CA LEU A 22 0.40 -2.14 6.22
C LEU A 22 1.43 -1.74 7.29
N ALA A 23 2.71 -1.62 6.95
CA ALA A 23 3.74 -1.23 7.91
C ALA A 23 3.47 0.16 8.52
N TYR A 24 2.93 1.09 7.73
CA TYR A 24 2.60 2.43 8.24
C TYR A 24 1.54 2.42 9.35
N PRO A 25 0.31 1.87 9.15
CA PRO A 25 -0.70 1.87 10.20
C PRO A 25 -0.26 1.11 11.45
N LEU A 26 0.55 0.07 11.29
CA LEU A 26 0.98 -0.79 12.41
C LEU A 26 2.14 -0.19 13.22
N LEU A 27 3.08 0.50 12.56
CA LEU A 27 4.32 0.94 13.20
C LEU A 27 4.39 2.46 13.40
N ILE A 28 3.76 3.24 12.52
CA ILE A 28 3.96 4.69 12.44
C ILE A 28 2.69 5.46 12.84
N ASN A 29 1.52 4.99 12.41
CA ASN A 29 0.26 5.71 12.62
C ASN A 29 -0.19 5.78 14.08
N THR A 30 0.19 4.80 14.90
CA THR A 30 -0.03 4.82 16.35
C THR A 30 0.56 6.09 16.98
N HIS A 31 1.67 6.61 16.44
CA HIS A 31 2.29 7.87 16.87
C HIS A 31 1.54 9.14 16.43
N PHE A 32 0.58 9.03 15.50
CA PHE A 32 -0.21 10.16 15.01
C PHE A 32 -1.64 10.21 15.57
N ILE A 33 -2.18 9.07 16.00
CA ILE A 33 -3.57 8.93 16.47
C ILE A 33 -3.64 9.00 18.00
N ASP A 34 -2.73 8.33 18.71
CA ASP A 34 -2.76 8.26 20.17
C ASP A 34 -1.88 9.36 20.78
N GLU A 35 -2.36 10.00 21.86
CA GLU A 35 -1.50 10.79 22.72
C GLU A 35 -0.50 9.86 23.41
N GLN A 36 0.76 9.89 22.98
CA GLN A 36 1.85 9.03 23.46
C GLN A 36 2.04 9.14 24.98
N GLY A 37 1.69 10.29 25.56
CA GLY A 37 1.70 10.53 27.00
C GLY A 37 0.69 9.71 27.81
N ALA A 38 -0.40 9.22 27.20
CA ALA A 38 -1.49 8.54 27.90
C ALA A 38 -1.17 7.10 28.30
N LYS A 39 -0.19 6.46 27.64
CA LYS A 39 0.19 5.05 27.88
C LYS A 39 1.47 4.87 28.71
N ILE A 40 2.08 5.96 29.17
CA ILE A 40 3.26 5.95 30.03
C ILE A 40 2.79 6.07 31.48
N ALA A 41 3.46 5.40 32.43
CA ALA A 41 3.14 5.50 33.85
C ALA A 41 4.28 6.22 34.60
N PRO A 42 4.03 7.38 35.24
CA PRO A 42 2.78 8.14 35.24
C PRO A 42 2.49 8.75 33.85
N ALA A 43 1.21 8.99 33.56
CA ALA A 43 0.80 9.61 32.30
C ALA A 43 1.49 10.95 32.15
N ALA A 44 2.25 11.10 31.08
CA ALA A 44 3.18 12.20 30.91
C ALA A 44 2.61 13.17 29.88
N LEU A 45 2.08 14.29 30.36
CA LEU A 45 1.41 15.32 29.55
C LEU A 45 2.28 15.86 28.38
N HIS A 46 3.61 15.77 28.50
CA HIS A 46 4.58 16.34 27.56
C HIS A 46 5.27 15.33 26.64
N VAL A 47 4.84 14.06 26.60
CA VAL A 47 5.51 13.03 25.76
C VAL A 47 4.95 13.00 24.33
N ASN A 48 4.03 13.90 23.99
CA ASN A 48 3.55 14.03 22.62
C ASN A 48 4.61 14.66 21.72
N LEU A 49 4.87 14.01 20.58
CA LEU A 49 5.72 14.56 19.54
C LEU A 49 5.20 15.92 19.09
N SER A 50 6.10 16.89 18.97
CA SER A 50 5.78 18.19 18.40
C SER A 50 5.31 18.03 16.94
N ILE A 51 4.56 19.01 16.43
CA ILE A 51 4.07 18.94 15.04
C ILE A 51 5.22 18.79 14.03
N ALA A 52 6.38 19.41 14.30
CA ALA A 52 7.57 19.27 13.46
C ALA A 52 8.16 17.86 13.49
N GLN A 53 8.19 17.21 14.66
CA GLN A 53 8.61 15.82 14.80
C GLN A 53 7.63 14.87 14.09
N ARG A 54 6.33 15.12 14.22
CA ARG A 54 5.27 14.38 13.53
C ARG A 54 5.39 14.48 12.01
N LEU A 55 5.56 15.69 11.49
CA LEU A 55 5.80 15.92 10.06
C LEU A 55 7.08 15.20 9.58
N THR A 56 8.14 15.16 10.40
CA THR A 56 9.38 14.44 10.07
C THR A 56 9.16 12.93 10.00
N LEU A 57 8.43 12.34 10.96
CA LEU A 57 8.08 10.92 10.92
C LEU A 57 7.21 10.60 9.70
N TRP A 58 6.23 11.45 9.41
CA TRP A 58 5.38 11.31 8.24
C TRP A 58 6.20 11.36 6.95
N GLU A 59 7.14 12.29 6.82
CA GLU A 59 8.00 12.43 5.64
C GLU A 59 8.85 11.18 5.40
N ARG A 60 9.46 10.62 6.46
CA ARG A 60 10.24 9.37 6.37
C ARG A 60 9.37 8.21 5.88
N ALA A 61 8.16 8.13 6.41
CA ALA A 61 7.21 7.09 6.06
C ALA A 61 6.68 7.23 4.63
N PHE A 62 6.40 8.47 4.21
CA PHE A 62 6.06 8.81 2.83
C PHE A 62 7.18 8.41 1.86
N LYS A 63 8.44 8.75 2.19
CA LYS A 63 9.62 8.41 1.39
C LYS A 63 9.83 6.90 1.26
N ALA A 64 9.62 6.14 2.33
CA ALA A 64 9.66 4.67 2.27
C ALA A 64 8.59 4.09 1.32
N GLY A 65 7.46 4.78 1.17
CA GLY A 65 6.37 4.40 0.27
C GLY A 65 6.63 4.66 -1.22
N PHE A 66 7.73 5.31 -1.62
CA PHE A 66 7.99 5.63 -3.04
C PHE A 66 8.17 4.40 -3.94
N VAL A 67 8.53 3.26 -3.38
CA VAL A 67 8.68 2.01 -4.14
C VAL A 67 7.32 1.37 -4.48
N LEU A 68 6.24 1.77 -3.78
CA LEU A 68 4.91 1.17 -3.93
C LEU A 68 4.32 1.27 -5.34
N PRO A 69 4.34 2.44 -6.04
CA PRO A 69 3.78 2.54 -7.38
C PRO A 69 4.50 1.64 -8.40
N ALA A 70 5.83 1.55 -8.30
CA ALA A 70 6.62 0.70 -9.19
C ALA A 70 6.29 -0.78 -8.99
N LEU A 71 6.23 -1.25 -7.74
CA LEU A 71 5.84 -2.63 -7.42
C LEU A 71 4.38 -2.91 -7.80
N SER A 72 3.49 -1.94 -7.62
CA SER A 72 2.08 -2.05 -8.01
C SER A 72 1.96 -2.20 -9.53
N LEU A 73 2.69 -1.40 -10.30
CA LEU A 73 2.71 -1.48 -11.76
C LEU A 73 3.25 -2.83 -12.24
N LEU A 74 4.37 -3.29 -11.67
CA LEU A 74 4.93 -4.59 -11.97
C LEU A 74 3.94 -5.71 -11.67
N SER A 75 3.24 -5.65 -10.53
CA SER A 75 2.22 -6.63 -10.17
C SER A 75 1.05 -6.63 -11.17
N VAL A 76 0.54 -5.45 -11.53
CA VAL A 76 -0.56 -5.29 -12.50
C VAL A 76 -0.18 -5.90 -13.85
N VAL A 77 0.98 -5.51 -14.39
CA VAL A 77 1.44 -5.97 -15.70
C VAL A 77 1.62 -7.48 -15.71
N THR A 78 2.31 -8.02 -14.71
CA THR A 78 2.62 -9.46 -14.66
C THR A 78 1.38 -10.31 -14.41
N LEU A 79 0.53 -9.96 -13.45
CA LEU A 79 -0.72 -10.69 -13.19
C LEU A 79 -1.68 -10.65 -14.37
N THR A 80 -1.82 -9.47 -15.02
CA THR A 80 -2.66 -9.33 -16.22
C THR A 80 -2.11 -10.15 -17.38
N THR A 81 -0.79 -10.06 -17.62
CA THR A 81 -0.12 -10.84 -18.66
C THR A 81 -0.32 -12.33 -18.42
N TYR A 82 -0.10 -12.80 -17.20
CA TYR A 82 -0.32 -14.19 -16.83
C TYR A 82 -1.77 -14.64 -17.08
N ALA A 83 -2.77 -13.87 -16.64
CA ALA A 83 -4.18 -14.20 -16.82
C ALA A 83 -4.64 -14.23 -18.29
N LEU A 84 -4.01 -13.43 -19.16
CA LEU A 84 -4.40 -13.31 -20.56
C LEU A 84 -3.62 -14.24 -21.49
N THR A 85 -2.37 -14.56 -21.17
CA THR A 85 -1.48 -15.35 -22.04
C THR A 85 -1.38 -16.82 -21.63
N THR A 86 -1.80 -17.18 -20.43
CA THR A 86 -1.78 -18.58 -19.98
C THR A 86 -2.94 -19.35 -20.60
N ASP A 87 -2.60 -20.35 -21.40
CA ASP A 87 -3.54 -21.37 -21.87
C ASP A 87 -3.40 -22.63 -21.00
N ALA A 88 -4.31 -22.75 -20.03
CA ALA A 88 -4.33 -23.86 -19.11
C ALA A 88 -4.66 -25.22 -19.77
N SER A 89 -5.15 -25.24 -21.01
CA SER A 89 -5.46 -26.46 -21.76
C SER A 89 -4.24 -27.07 -22.46
N ASN A 90 -3.21 -26.26 -22.74
CA ASN A 90 -2.03 -26.66 -23.52
C ASN A 90 -0.74 -26.79 -22.71
N ASP A 91 -0.70 -26.31 -21.45
CA ASP A 91 0.48 -26.41 -20.59
C ASP A 91 0.52 -27.74 -19.81
N LYS A 92 1.52 -28.57 -20.10
CA LYS A 92 1.65 -29.95 -19.57
C LYS A 92 2.35 -30.03 -18.21
N SER A 93 2.78 -28.92 -17.62
CA SER A 93 3.46 -28.92 -16.32
C SER A 93 2.52 -29.33 -15.18
N ALA A 94 3.07 -29.96 -14.12
CA ALA A 94 2.29 -30.36 -12.94
C ALA A 94 1.63 -29.15 -12.24
N PHE A 95 2.31 -28.00 -12.27
CA PHE A 95 1.78 -26.72 -11.79
C PHE A 95 0.61 -26.23 -12.65
N ALA A 96 0.73 -26.28 -13.97
CA ALA A 96 -0.37 -25.90 -14.86
C ALA A 96 -1.59 -26.83 -14.73
N LYS A 97 -1.38 -28.14 -14.54
CA LYS A 97 -2.48 -29.09 -14.27
C LYS A 97 -3.21 -28.81 -12.95
N ARG A 98 -2.51 -28.34 -11.92
CA ARG A 98 -3.14 -27.91 -10.66
C ARG A 98 -3.95 -26.63 -10.86
N LEU A 99 -3.42 -25.69 -11.64
CA LEU A 99 -4.04 -24.38 -11.87
C LEU A 99 -5.14 -24.38 -12.94
N SER A 100 -5.18 -25.41 -13.80
CA SER A 100 -6.17 -25.55 -14.87
C SER A 100 -7.56 -25.90 -14.35
N SER A 101 -7.64 -26.52 -13.17
CA SER A 101 -8.89 -26.63 -12.41
C SER A 101 -9.45 -25.23 -12.11
N ASN A 102 -10.73 -25.02 -12.43
CA ASN A 102 -11.45 -23.76 -12.20
C ASN A 102 -10.78 -22.53 -12.84
N TRP A 103 -10.06 -22.69 -13.96
CA TRP A 103 -9.30 -21.62 -14.59
C TRP A 103 -10.13 -20.35 -14.87
N ALA A 104 -11.39 -20.48 -15.29
CA ALA A 104 -12.26 -19.32 -15.53
C ALA A 104 -12.47 -18.46 -14.27
N GLN A 105 -12.63 -19.09 -13.11
CA GLN A 105 -12.75 -18.38 -11.83
C GLN A 105 -11.38 -17.82 -11.41
N ARG A 106 -10.31 -18.59 -11.56
CA ARG A 106 -8.95 -18.15 -11.26
C ARG A 106 -8.57 -16.89 -12.04
N LYS A 107 -8.82 -16.89 -13.36
CA LYS A 107 -8.59 -15.76 -14.25
C LYS A 107 -9.33 -14.51 -13.80
N LYS A 108 -10.61 -14.64 -13.40
CA LYS A 108 -11.40 -13.51 -12.88
C LYS A 108 -10.77 -12.93 -11.61
N LEU A 109 -10.33 -13.77 -10.67
CA LEU A 109 -9.70 -13.30 -9.43
C LEU A 109 -8.33 -12.66 -9.65
N ILE A 110 -7.51 -13.20 -10.55
CA ILE A 110 -6.22 -12.61 -10.90
C ILE A 110 -6.42 -11.24 -11.56
N LEU A 111 -7.36 -11.11 -12.48
CA LEU A 111 -7.68 -9.83 -13.12
C LEU A 111 -8.29 -8.83 -12.12
N ALA A 112 -9.13 -9.28 -11.20
CA ALA A 112 -9.66 -8.44 -10.12
C ALA A 112 -8.54 -7.95 -9.19
N SER A 113 -7.60 -8.83 -8.82
CA SER A 113 -6.39 -8.45 -8.06
C SER A 113 -5.57 -7.40 -8.81
N ALA A 114 -5.32 -7.61 -10.11
CA ALA A 114 -4.60 -6.66 -10.94
C ALA A 114 -5.32 -5.31 -11.01
N ALA A 115 -6.64 -5.30 -11.19
CA ALA A 115 -7.44 -4.07 -11.21
C ALA A 115 -7.39 -3.33 -9.86
N LEU A 116 -7.53 -4.03 -8.73
CA LEU A 116 -7.43 -3.43 -7.39
C LEU A 116 -6.04 -2.84 -7.16
N THR A 117 -4.98 -3.59 -7.48
CA THR A 117 -3.59 -3.12 -7.33
C THR A 117 -3.31 -1.93 -8.25
N GLY A 118 -3.83 -1.93 -9.48
CA GLY A 118 -3.71 -0.80 -10.40
C GLY A 118 -4.46 0.44 -9.93
N SER A 119 -5.65 0.24 -9.33
CA SER A 119 -6.44 1.34 -8.77
C SER A 119 -5.72 2.08 -7.65
N VAL A 120 -4.82 1.40 -6.90
CA VAL A 120 -3.99 2.04 -5.87
C VAL A 120 -3.09 3.12 -6.47
N ILE A 121 -2.56 2.93 -7.69
CA ILE A 121 -1.72 3.92 -8.37
C ILE A 121 -2.55 5.16 -8.67
N ALA A 122 -3.68 4.98 -9.35
CA ALA A 122 -4.59 6.08 -9.70
C ALA A 122 -5.09 6.81 -8.44
N PHE A 123 -5.51 6.08 -7.41
CA PHE A 123 -5.95 6.65 -6.14
C PHE A 123 -4.83 7.43 -5.43
N THR A 124 -3.59 6.92 -5.46
CA THR A 124 -2.44 7.61 -4.86
C THR A 124 -2.20 8.96 -5.55
N ILE A 125 -2.25 8.99 -6.88
CA ILE A 125 -2.03 10.23 -7.67
C ILE A 125 -3.18 11.22 -7.45
N LEU A 126 -4.43 10.76 -7.50
CA LEU A 126 -5.58 11.66 -7.49
C LEU A 126 -5.97 12.12 -6.08
N ALA A 127 -5.88 11.25 -5.07
CA ALA A 127 -6.38 11.53 -3.73
C ALA A 127 -5.28 11.84 -2.71
N ILE A 128 -4.16 11.10 -2.75
CA ILE A 128 -3.11 11.21 -1.73
C ILE A 128 -2.11 12.32 -2.08
N LEU A 129 -1.67 12.43 -3.34
CA LEU A 129 -0.65 13.38 -3.77
C LEU A 129 -0.96 14.84 -3.36
N PRO A 130 -2.18 15.38 -3.55
CA PRO A 130 -2.48 16.75 -3.14
C PRO A 130 -2.35 16.98 -1.63
N THR A 131 -2.55 15.94 -0.82
CA THR A 131 -2.36 16.00 0.63
C THR A 131 -0.87 15.93 0.98
N ASN A 132 -0.09 15.11 0.25
CA ASN A 132 1.36 15.04 0.42
C ASN A 132 2.04 16.37 0.13
N ASP A 133 1.66 17.04 -0.96
CA ASP A 133 2.28 18.31 -1.36
C ASP A 133 2.09 19.38 -0.28
N LYS A 134 0.88 19.46 0.30
CA LYS A 134 0.58 20.37 1.41
C LYS A 134 1.36 20.03 2.67
N LEU A 135 1.43 18.75 3.04
CA LEU A 135 2.21 18.30 4.19
C LEU A 135 3.72 18.53 4.01
N MET A 136 4.22 18.39 2.77
CA MET A 136 5.62 18.68 2.44
C MET A 136 5.94 20.17 2.56
N ALA A 137 5.03 21.05 2.10
CA ALA A 137 5.19 22.49 2.29
C ALA A 137 5.25 22.87 3.78
N LEU A 138 4.35 22.33 4.60
CA LEU A 138 4.39 22.54 6.06
C LEU A 138 5.65 21.97 6.71
N ARG A 139 6.13 20.82 6.22
CA ARG A 139 7.39 20.21 6.68
C ARG A 139 8.61 21.09 6.37
N GLN A 140 8.63 21.74 5.21
CA GLN A 140 9.68 22.67 4.80
C GLN A 140 9.64 23.94 5.65
N ALA A 141 8.46 24.55 5.83
CA ALA A 141 8.27 25.69 6.72
C ALA A 141 8.74 25.38 8.16
N ALA A 142 8.44 24.17 8.66
CA ALA A 142 8.92 23.70 9.96
C ALA A 142 10.45 23.65 10.09
N ASN A 143 11.14 23.18 9.04
CA ASN A 143 12.60 23.15 9.02
C ASN A 143 13.21 24.55 9.00
N ASN A 144 12.55 25.49 8.32
CA ASN A 144 12.98 26.88 8.23
C ASN A 144 12.65 27.69 9.50
N LYS A 145 12.02 27.08 10.51
CA LYS A 145 11.53 27.74 11.74
C LYS A 145 10.49 28.83 11.47
N GLU A 146 9.76 28.70 10.37
CA GLU A 146 8.64 29.57 10.03
C GLU A 146 7.42 29.22 10.90
N PRO A 147 6.52 30.17 11.18
CA PRO A 147 5.28 29.89 11.89
C PRO A 147 4.41 28.93 11.06
N ILE A 148 3.94 27.86 11.70
CA ILE A 148 3.09 26.84 11.08
C ILE A 148 1.72 26.88 11.72
N ASP A 149 0.67 26.81 10.91
CA ASP A 149 -0.67 26.52 11.39
C ASP A 149 -0.76 25.04 11.85
N VAL A 150 -0.73 24.85 13.17
CA VAL A 150 -0.81 23.53 13.80
C VAL A 150 -2.13 22.85 13.48
N ALA A 151 -3.25 23.58 13.51
CA ALA A 151 -4.57 23.00 13.26
C ALA A 151 -4.69 22.50 11.82
N GLN A 152 -4.15 23.26 10.86
CA GLN A 152 -4.05 22.82 9.47
C GLN A 152 -3.19 21.56 9.32
N ALA A 153 -2.01 21.52 9.95
CA ALA A 153 -1.11 20.37 9.89
C ALA A 153 -1.77 19.10 10.45
N GLU A 154 -2.48 19.22 11.57
CA GLU A 154 -3.22 18.09 12.16
C GLU A 154 -4.36 17.62 11.28
N SER A 155 -5.14 18.54 10.71
CA SER A 155 -6.20 18.19 9.77
C SER A 155 -5.66 17.42 8.56
N LEU A 156 -4.50 17.84 8.03
CA LEU A 156 -3.87 17.18 6.89
C LEU A 156 -3.29 15.81 7.25
N LEU A 157 -2.66 15.66 8.43
CA LEU A 157 -2.16 14.36 8.91
C LEU A 157 -3.31 13.36 9.12
N ARG A 158 -4.43 13.81 9.71
CA ARG A 158 -5.64 12.98 9.86
C ARG A 158 -6.21 12.56 8.50
N LYS A 159 -6.35 13.51 7.57
CA LYS A 159 -6.81 13.23 6.20
C LYS A 159 -5.89 12.25 5.49
N TRP A 160 -4.58 12.48 5.55
CA TRP A 160 -3.59 11.60 4.96
C TRP A 160 -3.71 10.17 5.50
N THR A 161 -3.90 10.04 6.82
CA THR A 161 -4.07 8.74 7.49
C THR A 161 -5.29 8.00 6.98
N GLN A 162 -6.44 8.68 6.86
CA GLN A 162 -7.66 8.08 6.33
C GLN A 162 -7.47 7.60 4.89
N LEU A 163 -6.87 8.43 4.03
CA LEU A 163 -6.58 8.06 2.65
C LEU A 163 -5.60 6.90 2.56
N HIS A 164 -4.57 6.89 3.41
CA HIS A 164 -3.61 5.79 3.46
C HIS A 164 -4.27 4.48 3.89
N ASN A 165 -5.20 4.51 4.85
CA ASN A 165 -5.94 3.32 5.26
C ASN A 165 -6.81 2.75 4.12
N VAL A 166 -7.42 3.59 3.29
CA VAL A 166 -8.12 3.14 2.07
C VAL A 166 -7.14 2.44 1.13
N ARG A 167 -5.97 3.06 0.89
CA ARG A 167 -4.91 2.44 0.08
C ARG A 167 -4.47 1.08 0.63
N VAL A 168 -4.32 0.95 1.95
CA VAL A 168 -3.97 -0.30 2.64
C VAL A 168 -5.03 -1.36 2.41
N GLY A 169 -6.31 -1.04 2.63
CA GLY A 169 -7.42 -1.97 2.45
C GLY A 169 -7.49 -2.49 1.00
N THR A 170 -7.35 -1.59 0.03
CA THR A 170 -7.35 -1.95 -1.40
C THR A 170 -6.15 -2.83 -1.78
N ALA A 171 -4.95 -2.48 -1.32
CA ALA A 171 -3.73 -3.26 -1.58
C ALA A 171 -3.80 -4.66 -0.95
N PHE A 172 -4.26 -4.74 0.30
CA PHE A 172 -4.43 -6.00 1.01
C PHE A 172 -5.52 -6.87 0.36
N GLY A 173 -6.65 -6.28 -0.01
CA GLY A 173 -7.72 -6.98 -0.74
C GLY A 173 -7.22 -7.55 -2.07
N GLY A 174 -6.47 -6.76 -2.85
CA GLY A 174 -5.83 -7.24 -4.08
C GLY A 174 -4.92 -8.44 -3.82
N PHE A 175 -4.01 -8.34 -2.85
CA PHE A 175 -3.12 -9.43 -2.48
C PHE A 175 -3.87 -10.70 -2.05
N VAL A 176 -4.92 -10.59 -1.23
CA VAL A 176 -5.72 -11.73 -0.78
C VAL A 176 -6.40 -12.42 -1.97
N LEU A 177 -6.93 -11.66 -2.93
CA LEU A 177 -7.51 -12.25 -4.15
C LEU A 177 -6.46 -13.00 -4.98
N ALA A 178 -5.28 -12.41 -5.17
CA ALA A 178 -4.18 -13.09 -5.84
C ALA A 178 -3.80 -14.37 -5.10
N LEU A 179 -3.56 -14.30 -3.79
CA LEU A 179 -3.14 -15.45 -2.99
C LEU A 179 -4.18 -16.58 -3.04
N TYR A 180 -5.46 -16.26 -2.84
CA TYR A 180 -6.55 -17.23 -2.94
C TYR A 180 -6.59 -17.89 -4.32
N SER A 181 -6.39 -17.08 -5.37
CA SER A 181 -6.35 -17.55 -6.76
C SER A 181 -5.11 -18.39 -7.10
N PHE A 182 -4.05 -18.45 -6.29
CA PHE A 182 -2.86 -19.28 -6.59
C PHE A 182 -2.70 -20.45 -5.61
N VAL A 183 -3.23 -20.33 -4.40
CA VAL A 183 -3.00 -21.29 -3.31
C VAL A 183 -4.21 -22.18 -3.04
N VAL A 184 -5.42 -21.61 -3.08
CA VAL A 184 -6.64 -22.28 -2.60
C VAL A 184 -7.41 -22.94 -3.75
N LEU A 185 -7.72 -22.17 -4.79
CA LEU A 185 -8.35 -22.72 -6.00
C LEU A 185 -7.41 -23.69 -6.71
#